data_AF-A0A522DJB2-F1
#
_entry.id   AF-A0A522DJB2-F1
#
_cell.length_a   1.000
_cell.length_b   1.000
_cell.length_c   1.000
_cell.angle_alpha   90.00
_cell.angle_beta   90.00
_cell.angle_gamma   90.00
#
_symmetry.space_group_name_H-M   'P 1'
#
loop_
_entity.id
_entity.type
_entity.pdbx_description
1 polymer ?
#
loop_
_entity_poly.entity_id
_entity_poly.type
_entity_poly.pdbx_seq_one_letter_code
_entity_poly.pdbx_strand_id
1 'polypeptide(L)' 'MPLTKEKKATIISGFGGKATNTGSIEGQIALLTERISQISGHLQQNKKDFSTHRGLMQ' A
#
# COMPACT_ATOMS: atom_id res chain seq x y z
N MET A 1 2.00 -5.53 7.92
CA MET A 1 2.23 -4.31 8.75
C MET A 1 1.22 -3.23 8.38
N PRO A 2 0.67 -2.48 9.34
CA PRO A 2 -0.23 -1.37 9.03
C PRO A 2 0.56 -0.17 8.49
N LEU A 3 0.10 0.42 7.38
CA LEU A 3 0.62 1.70 6.90
C LEU A 3 0.36 2.77 7.97
N THR A 4 1.40 3.50 8.37
CA THR A 4 1.27 4.65 9.26
C THR A 4 0.44 5.75 8.60
N LYS A 5 -0.33 6.49 9.40
CA LYS A 5 -1.19 7.58 8.90
C LYS A 5 -0.38 8.65 8.15
N GLU A 6 0.86 8.88 8.58
CA GLU A 6 1.81 9.80 7.97
C GLU A 6 2.15 9.40 6.53
N LYS A 7 2.56 8.13 6.30
CA LYS A 7 2.87 7.64 4.96
C LYS A 7 1.68 7.70 4.01
N LYS A 8 0.47 7.41 4.52
CA LYS A 8 -0.75 7.55 3.72
C LYS A 8 -0.99 9.00 3.30
N ALA A 9 -0.82 9.95 4.21
CA ALA A 9 -0.98 11.37 3.92
C ALA A 9 0.05 11.86 2.90
N THR A 10 1.31 11.42 2.99
CA THR A 10 2.36 11.74 2.01
C THR A 10 2.02 11.22 0.61
N ILE A 11 1.56 9.98 0.49
CA ILE A 11 1.19 9.35 -0.79
C ILE A 11 -0.01 10.05 -1.41
N ILE A 12 -1.05 10.34 -0.62
CA ILE A 12 -2.25 11.03 -1.10
C ILE A 12 -1.93 12.48 -1.50
N SER A 13 -1.04 13.16 -0.78
CA SER A 13 -0.60 14.50 -1.16
C SER A 13 0.27 14.53 -2.43
N GLY A 14 1.04 13.47 -2.69
CA GLY A 14 1.91 13.38 -3.86
C GLY A 14 1.19 12.92 -5.13
N PHE A 15 0.24 12.00 -5.02
CA PHE A 15 -0.44 11.36 -6.17
C PHE A 15 -1.94 11.69 -6.28
N GLY A 16 -2.57 12.25 -5.24
CA GLY A 16 -4.01 12.53 -5.22
C GLY A 16 -4.42 13.90 -5.78
N GLY A 17 -3.46 14.73 -6.20
CA GLY A 17 -3.67 16.10 -6.70
C GLY A 17 -4.13 17.09 -5.62
N LYS A 18 -5.25 16.82 -4.94
CA LYS A 18 -5.71 17.52 -3.74
C LYS A 18 -5.76 16.53 -2.57
N ALA A 19 -5.23 16.93 -1.41
CA ALA A 19 -5.22 16.12 -0.18
C ALA A 19 -6.62 15.70 0.32
N THR A 20 -7.67 16.40 -0.12
CA THR A 20 -9.08 16.09 0.19
C THR A 20 -9.66 14.99 -0.69
N ASN A 21 -8.99 14.63 -1.79
CA ASN A 21 -9.51 13.68 -2.77
C ASN A 21 -8.98 12.26 -2.50
N THR A 22 -9.33 11.73 -1.33
CA THR A 22 -8.95 10.38 -0.88
C THR A 22 -9.55 9.26 -1.75
N GLY A 23 -10.49 9.60 -2.63
CA GLY A 23 -11.11 8.70 -3.62
C GLY A 23 -10.52 8.78 -5.03
N SER A 24 -9.47 9.59 -5.26
CA SER A 24 -8.85 9.65 -6.58
C SER A 24 -8.23 8.29 -6.94
N ILE A 25 -8.46 7.84 -8.17
CA ILE A 25 -7.93 6.59 -8.72
C ILE A 25 -6.40 6.56 -8.56
N GLU A 26 -5.72 7.67 -8.84
CA GLU A 26 -4.26 7.79 -8.76
C GLU A 26 -3.75 7.64 -7.32
N GLY A 27 -4.43 8.26 -6.35
CA GLY A 27 -4.09 8.16 -4.93
C GLY A 27 -4.32 6.75 -4.37
N GLN A 28 -5.39 6.07 -4.81
CA GLN A 28 -5.67 4.69 -4.43
C GLN A 28 -4.66 3.71 -5.05
N ILE A 29 -4.30 3.90 -6.33
CA ILE A 29 -3.26 3.10 -6.99
C ILE A 29 -1.93 3.26 -6.25
N ALA A 30 -1.51 4.50 -5.97
CA ALA A 30 -0.26 4.74 -5.25
C ALA A 30 -0.25 4.11 -3.84
N LEU A 31 -1.39 4.15 -3.14
CA LEU A 31 -1.55 3.50 -1.84
C LEU A 31 -1.43 1.97 -1.93
N LEU A 32 -2.05 1.36 -2.94
CA LEU A 32 -1.98 -0.08 -3.18
C LEU A 32 -0.55 -0.50 -3.59
N THR A 33 0.11 0.27 -4.46
CA THR A 33 1.49 0.03 -4.88
C THR A 33 2.45 0.00 -3.69
N GLU A 34 2.39 0.99 -2.80
CA GLU A 34 3.24 1.00 -1.61
C GLU A 34 2.95 -0.22 -0.71
N ARG A 35 1.68 -0.57 -0.56
CA ARG A 35 1.27 -1.72 0.26
C ARG A 35 1.78 -3.05 -0.33
N ILE A 36 1.73 -3.20 -1.66
CA ILE A 36 2.28 -4.37 -2.38
C ILE A 36 3.79 -4.43 -2.17
N SER A 37 4.50 -3.31 -2.31
CA SER A 37 5.96 -3.23 -2.10
C SER A 37 6.36 -3.72 -0.70
N GLN A 38 5.65 -3.25 0.33
CA GLN A 38 5.89 -3.68 1.71
C GLN A 38 5.59 -5.17 1.94
N ILE A 39 4.47 -5.68 1.41
CA ILE A 39 4.10 -7.09 1.57
C ILE A 39 5.09 -7.99 0.82
N SER A 40 5.53 -7.58 -0.38
CA SER A 40 6.51 -8.32 -1.16
C SER A 40 7.85 -8.45 -0.41
N GLY A 41 8.35 -7.36 0.19
CA GLY A 41 9.54 -7.41 1.05
C GLY A 41 9.36 -8.30 2.29
N HIS A 42 8.18 -8.27 2.92
CA HIS A 42 7.85 -9.15 4.05
C HIS A 42 7.84 -10.62 3.64
N LEU A 43 7.26 -10.96 2.49
CA LEU A 43 7.19 -12.33 1.97
C LEU A 43 8.56 -12.87 1.56
N GLN A 44 9.47 -12.02 1.07
CA GLN A 44 10.85 -12.41 0.79
C GLN A 44 11.59 -12.87 2.05
N GLN A 45 11.35 -12.19 3.18
CA GLN A 45 11.91 -12.57 4.48
C GLN A 45 11.14 -13.75 5.10
N ASN A 46 9.83 -13.82 4.88
CA ASN A 46 8.91 -14.82 5.44
C ASN A 46 8.38 -15.77 4.36
N LYS A 47 9.28 -16.56 3.75
CA LYS A 47 8.95 -17.46 2.62
C LYS A 47 7.87 -18.52 2.92
N LYS A 48 7.56 -18.76 4.19
CA LYS A 48 6.53 -19.72 4.64
C LYS A 48 5.18 -19.07 4.93
N ASP A 49 5.05 -17.76 4.82
CA ASP A 49 3.79 -17.03 5.06
C ASP A 49 2.88 -17.08 3.84
N PHE A 50 2.28 -18.25 3.60
CA PHE A 50 1.36 -18.48 2.49
C PHE A 50 0.00 -17.79 2.68
N SER A 51 -0.39 -17.53 3.93
CA SER A 51 -1.59 -16.76 4.29
C SER A 51 -1.54 -15.35 3.72
N THR A 52 -0.44 -14.63 3.99
CA THR A 52 -0.26 -13.27 3.51
C THR A 52 -0.07 -13.23 1.99
N HIS A 53 0.62 -14.23 1.40
CA HIS A 53 0.74 -14.36 -0.06
C HIS A 53 -0.62 -14.52 -0.74
N ARG A 54 -1.49 -15.37 -0.19
CA ARG A 54 -2.86 -15.52 -0.70
C ARG A 54 -3.66 -14.23 -0.58
N GLY A 55 -3.54 -13.51 0.53
CA GLY A 55 -4.19 -12.20 0.73
C GLY A 55 -3.66 -11.08 -0.16
N LEU A 56 -2.47 -11.23 -0.76
CA LEU A 56 -1.93 -10.30 -1.76
C LEU A 56 -2.47 -10.59 -3.18
N MET A 57 -2.75 -11.85 -3.48
CA MET A 57 -3.25 -12.28 -4.80
C MET A 57 -4.76 -12.07 -5.01
N GLN A 58 -5.53 -11.95 -3.92
CA GLN A 58 -6.99 -11.72 -3.95
C GLN A 58 -7.32 -10.23 -3.96
#